data_AF-A0A561SEU6-F1
#
_entry.id   AF-A0A561SEU6-F1
#
_cell.length_a   1.000
_cell.length_b   1.000
_cell.length_c   1.000
_cell.angle_alpha   90.00
_cell.angle_beta   90.00
_cell.angle_gamma   90.00
#
_symmetry.space_group_name_H-M   'P 1'
#
loop_
_entity.id
_entity.type
_entity.pdbx_description
1 polymer ?
#
loop_
_entity_poly.entity_id
_entity_poly.type
_entity_poly.pdbx_seq_one_letter_code
_entity_poly.pdbx_strand_id
1 'polypeptide(L)'
;MSIPPAPRTLVLAALAVTAASLTLATTIAQAAPQTGQSAPAQAAATAPAQAAGDDAMPSAVEDYLHPGAAQILQNQKITLKRGDGHLKLVDCQARHDVMVESRLAQKQFCFAVTGSKGYLALELPDAFGIWTEDHPVQAKITAEGKETVIDAAKNDYQPIGEAGSTGKRSVLVELRING
;
A
#
# COMPACT_ATOMS: atom_id res chain seq x y z
N MET A 1 4.60 24.88 -47.04
CA MET A 1 4.69 25.97 -46.05
C MET A 1 5.31 25.41 -44.79
N SER A 2 6.61 25.60 -44.59
CA SER A 2 7.37 25.07 -43.45
C SER A 2 7.47 26.13 -42.36
N ILE A 3 7.11 25.74 -41.14
CA ILE A 3 7.12 26.57 -39.92
C ILE A 3 8.55 26.54 -39.34
N PRO A 4 9.20 27.69 -39.06
CA PRO A 4 10.50 27.70 -38.39
C PRO A 4 10.35 27.45 -36.86
N PRO A 5 11.26 26.71 -36.21
CA PRO A 5 11.22 26.50 -34.76
C PRO A 5 11.78 27.71 -33.99
N ALA A 6 11.12 28.04 -32.87
CA ALA A 6 11.47 29.11 -31.95
C ALA A 6 12.72 28.81 -31.10
N PRO A 7 13.51 29.82 -30.70
CA PRO A 7 14.67 29.62 -29.83
C PRO A 7 14.25 29.39 -28.36
N ARG A 8 14.73 28.28 -27.78
CA ARG A 8 14.62 27.94 -26.36
C ARG A 8 15.66 28.71 -25.56
N THR A 9 15.22 29.66 -24.73
CA THR A 9 16.09 30.39 -23.79
C THR A 9 16.24 29.59 -22.51
N LEU A 10 17.45 29.06 -22.28
CA LEU A 10 17.89 28.39 -21.06
C LEU A 10 18.19 29.44 -19.98
N VAL A 11 17.41 29.48 -18.91
CA VAL A 11 17.72 30.28 -17.71
C VAL A 11 18.42 29.36 -16.70
N LEU A 12 19.74 29.53 -16.58
CA LEU A 12 20.52 29.00 -15.47
C LEU A 12 20.24 29.85 -14.22
N ALA A 13 19.74 29.22 -13.16
CA ALA A 13 19.78 29.78 -11.81
C ALA A 13 20.50 28.79 -10.90
N ALA A 14 21.78 29.08 -10.65
CA ALA A 14 22.60 28.43 -9.64
C ALA A 14 22.38 29.14 -8.31
N LEU A 15 22.01 28.41 -7.26
CA LEU A 15 22.16 28.83 -5.87
C LEU A 15 22.64 27.64 -5.06
N ALA A 16 23.94 27.64 -4.77
CA ALA A 16 24.58 26.78 -3.80
C ALA A 16 24.36 27.36 -2.39
N VAL A 17 23.89 26.54 -1.45
CA VAL A 17 24.04 26.82 -0.02
C VAL A 17 24.44 25.53 0.68
N THR A 18 25.71 25.48 1.07
CA THR A 18 26.30 24.51 1.99
C THR A 18 25.96 24.88 3.44
N ALA A 19 25.54 23.93 4.26
CA ALA A 19 25.57 24.08 5.72
C ALA A 19 25.96 22.76 6.39
N ALA A 20 26.91 22.88 7.31
CA ALA A 20 27.76 21.84 7.87
C ALA A 20 27.16 21.11 9.08
N SER A 21 27.78 19.97 9.36
CA SER A 21 27.52 18.96 10.38
C SER A 21 27.62 19.46 11.83
N LEU A 22 26.86 18.86 12.76
CA LEU A 22 27.26 18.72 14.16
C LEU A 22 26.72 17.41 14.76
N THR A 23 27.65 16.54 15.14
CA THR A 23 27.48 15.31 15.92
C THR A 23 27.31 15.62 17.41
N LEU A 24 26.44 14.89 18.12
CA LEU A 24 26.55 14.70 19.57
C LEU A 24 26.23 13.25 19.93
N ALA A 25 27.26 12.54 20.40
CA ALA A 25 27.17 11.25 21.07
C ALA A 25 26.97 11.49 22.57
N THR A 26 26.09 10.71 23.21
CA THR A 26 26.14 10.48 24.66
C THR A 26 25.74 9.04 24.97
N THR A 27 26.69 8.32 25.56
CA THR A 27 26.56 6.98 26.15
C THR A 27 26.28 7.13 27.64
N ILE A 28 25.38 6.32 28.21
CA ILE A 28 25.41 5.98 29.64
C ILE A 28 25.16 4.48 29.80
N ALA A 29 26.17 3.81 30.35
CA ALA A 29 26.15 2.44 30.81
C ALA A 29 25.70 2.40 32.28
N GLN A 30 24.85 1.44 32.65
CA GLN A 30 24.68 1.04 34.05
C GLN A 30 24.58 -0.49 34.13
N ALA A 31 25.53 -1.08 34.84
CA ALA A 31 25.62 -2.49 35.19
C ALA A 31 25.28 -2.65 36.68
N ALA A 32 24.58 -3.72 37.03
CA ALA A 32 24.53 -4.25 38.38
C ALA A 32 24.48 -5.79 38.34
N PRO A 33 25.43 -6.51 38.97
CA PRO A 33 25.33 -7.95 39.17
C PRO A 33 24.59 -8.26 40.47
N GLN A 34 23.78 -9.33 40.45
CA GLN A 34 23.31 -10.02 41.66
C GLN A 34 23.74 -11.48 41.52
N THR A 35 24.50 -11.96 42.50
CA THR A 35 25.05 -13.31 42.60
C THR A 35 24.33 -14.06 43.72
N GLY A 36 24.19 -15.39 43.57
CA GLY A 36 23.79 -16.35 44.61
C GLY A 36 22.27 -16.55 44.71
N GLN A 37 21.69 -17.74 44.88
CA GLN A 37 22.24 -18.99 45.41
C GLN A 37 21.34 -20.20 45.03
N SER A 38 22.00 -21.32 44.73
CA SER A 38 21.68 -22.72 45.09
C SER A 38 20.32 -23.37 44.79
N ALA A 39 20.34 -24.35 43.89
CA ALA A 39 19.42 -25.49 43.84
C ALA A 39 19.75 -26.56 44.91
N PRO A 40 18.80 -27.46 45.25
CA PRO A 40 18.97 -28.84 44.77
C PRO A 40 17.67 -29.59 44.37
N ALA A 41 17.87 -30.51 43.40
CA ALA A 41 17.33 -31.86 43.19
C ALA A 41 15.86 -32.27 43.54
N GLN A 42 15.15 -32.67 42.46
CA GLN A 42 14.41 -33.93 42.23
C GLN A 42 13.44 -34.51 43.29
N ALA A 43 12.17 -34.68 42.89
CA ALA A 43 11.46 -35.97 42.93
C ALA A 43 10.14 -35.90 42.13
N ALA A 44 9.95 -36.86 41.22
CA ALA A 44 8.69 -37.09 40.51
C ALA A 44 7.74 -37.93 41.39
N ALA A 45 6.47 -37.52 41.47
CA ALA A 45 5.37 -38.38 41.91
C ALA A 45 4.06 -37.91 41.26
N THR A 46 3.41 -38.86 40.59
CA THR A 46 2.20 -38.76 39.77
C THR A 46 0.92 -38.59 40.59
N ALA A 47 0.02 -37.68 40.17
CA ALA A 47 -1.41 -37.62 40.54
C ALA A 47 -2.19 -36.80 39.47
N PRO A 48 -3.53 -36.96 39.32
CA PRO A 48 -4.19 -37.17 38.03
C PRO A 48 -4.49 -35.90 37.22
N ALA A 49 -4.69 -36.14 35.92
CA ALA A 49 -5.07 -35.17 34.90
C ALA A 49 -6.36 -34.41 35.27
N GLN A 50 -6.21 -33.11 35.53
CA GLN A 50 -7.30 -32.16 35.45
C GLN A 50 -7.46 -31.77 33.97
N ALA A 51 -8.61 -32.14 33.39
CA ALA A 51 -9.04 -31.65 32.10
C ALA A 51 -9.24 -30.13 32.21
N ALA A 52 -8.22 -29.37 31.79
CA ALA A 52 -8.40 -28.01 31.29
C ALA A 52 -9.27 -28.16 30.02
N GLY A 53 -10.50 -27.67 30.01
CA GLY A 53 -10.76 -26.25 30.10
C GLY A 53 -10.58 -25.73 28.68
N ASP A 54 -11.72 -25.51 28.02
CA ASP A 54 -11.86 -24.97 26.66
C ASP A 54 -10.89 -23.79 26.46
N ASP A 55 -9.68 -24.08 25.98
CA ASP A 55 -8.70 -23.07 25.58
C ASP A 55 -9.15 -22.58 24.21
N ALA A 56 -10.22 -21.80 24.21
CA ALA A 56 -10.57 -20.95 23.10
C ALA A 56 -9.41 -19.96 22.94
N MET A 57 -8.43 -20.35 22.10
CA MET A 57 -7.30 -19.51 21.72
C MET A 57 -7.85 -18.11 21.40
N PRO A 58 -7.33 -17.05 22.04
CA PRO A 58 -7.79 -15.70 21.74
C PRO A 58 -7.54 -15.43 20.26
N SER A 59 -8.62 -15.15 19.53
CA SER A 59 -8.55 -14.75 18.13
C SER A 59 -7.75 -13.45 18.04
N ALA A 60 -6.63 -13.49 17.31
CA ALA A 60 -5.94 -12.28 16.91
C ALA A 60 -6.88 -11.48 16.01
N VAL A 61 -7.54 -10.47 16.58
CA VAL A 61 -8.24 -9.45 15.82
C VAL A 61 -7.17 -8.57 15.20
N GLU A 62 -6.70 -8.98 14.03
CA GLU A 62 -5.82 -8.15 13.22
C GLU A 62 -6.68 -7.01 12.67
N ASP A 63 -6.50 -5.79 13.19
CA ASP A 63 -7.25 -4.60 12.77
C ASP A 63 -6.99 -4.20 11.29
N TYR A 64 -6.25 -5.00 10.51
CA TYR A 64 -5.83 -4.75 9.13
C TYR A 64 -5.25 -3.34 8.91
N LEU A 65 -4.69 -2.75 9.96
CA LEU A 65 -3.98 -1.49 9.92
C LEU A 65 -2.57 -1.75 9.40
N HIS A 66 -2.43 -1.75 8.08
CA HIS A 66 -1.13 -1.78 7.43
C HIS A 66 -0.24 -0.66 7.99
N PRO A 67 1.01 -0.95 8.42
CA PRO A 67 1.89 0.08 8.97
C PRO A 67 2.08 1.22 7.95
N GLY A 68 1.75 2.44 8.36
CA GLY A 68 1.81 3.64 7.51
C GLY A 68 0.51 4.06 6.83
N ALA A 69 -0.61 3.32 6.95
CA ALA A 69 -1.88 3.64 6.29
C ALA A 69 -2.38 5.08 6.55
N ALA A 70 -2.26 5.57 7.79
CA ALA A 70 -2.63 6.95 8.16
C ALA A 70 -1.73 8.01 7.49
N GLN A 71 -0.45 7.71 7.28
CA GLN A 71 0.52 8.61 6.65
C GLN A 71 0.34 8.67 5.12
N ILE A 72 -0.14 7.58 4.51
CA ILE A 72 -0.58 7.56 3.10
C ILE A 72 -1.85 8.42 2.93
N LEU A 73 -2.77 8.41 3.89
CA LEU A 73 -4.03 9.18 3.85
C LEU A 73 -3.79 10.70 3.69
N GLN A 74 -2.93 11.28 4.53
CA GLN A 74 -2.73 12.73 4.56
C GLN A 74 -1.94 13.24 3.35
N ASN A 75 -0.95 12.48 2.88
CA ASN A 75 -0.02 12.93 1.85
C ASN A 75 -0.37 12.45 0.44
N GLN A 76 -0.99 11.28 0.28
CA GLN A 76 -1.10 10.64 -1.03
C GLN A 76 -2.51 10.59 -1.61
N LYS A 77 -3.56 10.90 -0.83
CA LYS A 77 -4.97 10.88 -1.27
C LYS A 77 -5.46 9.49 -1.72
N ILE A 78 -4.91 8.44 -1.11
CA ILE A 78 -5.27 7.03 -1.27
C ILE A 78 -5.21 6.34 0.10
N THR A 79 -6.09 5.36 0.33
CA THR A 79 -6.04 4.49 1.51
C THR A 79 -5.77 3.06 1.05
N LEU A 80 -4.70 2.43 1.54
CA LEU A 80 -4.50 0.99 1.33
C LEU A 80 -5.05 0.25 2.54
N LYS A 81 -5.96 -0.69 2.33
CA LYS A 81 -6.64 -1.43 3.41
C LYS A 81 -6.02 -2.81 3.61
N ARG A 82 -6.37 -3.76 2.74
CA ARG A 82 -5.97 -5.16 2.83
C ARG A 82 -5.44 -5.61 1.49
N GLY A 83 -4.32 -6.31 1.46
CA GLY A 83 -3.84 -6.95 0.24
C GLY A 83 -3.11 -8.25 0.56
N ASP A 84 -2.91 -9.08 -0.46
CA ASP A 84 -2.14 -10.32 -0.38
C ASP A 84 -0.64 -10.11 -0.65
N GLY A 85 -0.22 -8.86 -0.86
CA GLY A 85 1.15 -8.49 -1.14
C GLY A 85 1.56 -8.67 -2.61
N HIS A 86 0.67 -9.18 -3.47
CA HIS A 86 0.94 -9.35 -4.89
C HIS A 86 0.66 -8.09 -5.72
N LEU A 87 -0.08 -7.13 -5.17
CA LEU A 87 -0.29 -5.78 -5.71
C LEU A 87 0.35 -4.76 -4.77
N LYS A 88 1.41 -4.07 -5.23
CA LYS A 88 2.14 -3.11 -4.41
C LYS A 88 2.10 -1.73 -5.05
N LEU A 89 1.68 -0.72 -4.28
CA LEU A 89 1.80 0.68 -4.71
C LEU A 89 3.29 1.02 -4.87
N VAL A 90 3.67 1.52 -6.04
CA VAL A 90 5.03 1.89 -6.42
C VAL A 90 5.06 3.29 -7.04
N ASP A 91 6.25 3.86 -7.15
CA ASP A 91 6.45 5.07 -7.94
C ASP A 91 6.18 4.78 -9.44
N CYS A 92 5.48 5.68 -10.13
CA CYS A 92 5.14 5.49 -11.54
C CYS A 92 6.33 5.55 -12.51
N GLN A 93 7.51 5.99 -12.05
CA GLN A 93 8.77 5.87 -12.81
C GLN A 93 9.40 4.47 -12.67
N ALA A 94 8.97 3.68 -11.68
CA ALA A 94 9.36 2.28 -11.56
C ALA A 94 8.51 1.40 -12.50
N ARG A 95 8.93 0.14 -12.66
CA ARG A 95 8.12 -0.86 -13.34
C ARG A 95 6.80 -1.08 -12.58
N HIS A 96 5.70 -1.05 -13.32
CA HIS A 96 4.36 -1.22 -12.83
C HIS A 96 3.51 -1.89 -13.92
N ASP A 97 2.43 -2.54 -13.53
CA ASP A 97 1.56 -3.31 -14.41
C ASP A 97 0.16 -2.72 -14.48
N VAL A 98 -0.20 -1.93 -13.46
CA VAL A 98 -1.50 -1.26 -13.34
C VAL A 98 -1.27 0.20 -12.98
N MET A 99 -1.91 1.11 -13.68
CA MET A 99 -1.92 2.53 -13.36
C MET A 99 -3.37 2.99 -13.22
N VAL A 100 -3.68 3.69 -12.14
CA VAL A 100 -5.03 4.23 -11.89
C VAL A 100 -4.97 5.74 -11.78
N GLU A 101 -5.86 6.42 -12.49
CA GLU A 101 -5.95 7.88 -12.49
C GLU A 101 -7.07 8.37 -11.55
N SER A 102 -6.77 9.42 -10.78
CA SER A 102 -7.74 10.05 -9.87
C SER A 102 -7.84 11.56 -10.11
N ARG A 103 -9.08 12.06 -10.20
CA ARG A 103 -9.34 13.52 -10.27
C ARG A 103 -9.01 14.22 -8.96
N LEU A 104 -9.39 13.62 -7.83
CA LEU A 104 -9.18 14.22 -6.52
C LEU A 104 -7.69 14.37 -6.21
N ALA A 105 -6.90 13.35 -6.53
CA ALA A 105 -5.46 13.35 -6.27
C ALA A 105 -4.66 14.13 -7.32
N GLN A 106 -5.24 14.40 -8.50
CA GLN A 106 -4.59 15.05 -9.64
C GLN A 106 -3.28 14.35 -10.06
N LYS A 107 -3.21 13.03 -9.90
CA LYS A 107 -2.04 12.20 -10.23
C LYS A 107 -2.45 10.76 -10.51
N GLN A 108 -1.50 9.98 -11.01
CA GLN A 108 -1.64 8.54 -11.17
C GLN A 108 -1.10 7.77 -9.96
N PHE A 109 -1.64 6.57 -9.76
CA PHE A 109 -1.19 5.59 -8.78
C PHE A 109 -0.81 4.31 -9.51
N CYS A 110 0.45 3.91 -9.38
CA CYS A 110 0.99 2.76 -10.10
C CYS A 110 1.17 1.58 -9.16
N PHE A 111 0.79 0.40 -9.62
CA PHE A 111 0.89 -0.84 -8.87
C PHE A 111 1.73 -1.85 -9.64
N ALA A 112 2.73 -2.40 -8.95
CA ALA A 112 3.49 -3.54 -9.44
C ALA A 112 2.77 -4.83 -9.03
N VAL A 113 2.62 -5.74 -9.99
CA VAL A 113 2.06 -7.08 -9.80
C VAL A 113 3.22 -8.05 -9.63
N THR A 114 3.14 -8.91 -8.61
CA THR A 114 4.10 -9.99 -8.41
C THR A 114 3.37 -11.32 -8.50
N GLY A 115 3.48 -12.03 -9.63
CA GLY A 115 2.82 -13.33 -9.84
C GLY A 115 1.55 -13.24 -10.70
N SER A 116 0.88 -14.38 -10.89
CA SER A 116 -0.29 -14.48 -11.79
C SER A 116 -1.61 -14.10 -11.13
N LYS A 117 -1.64 -13.91 -9.81
CA LYS A 117 -2.83 -13.51 -9.07
C LYS A 117 -2.47 -12.46 -8.04
N GLY A 118 -3.42 -11.60 -7.72
CA GLY A 118 -3.24 -10.58 -6.70
C GLY A 118 -4.55 -9.98 -6.26
N TYR A 119 -4.56 -9.46 -5.03
CA TYR A 119 -5.70 -8.81 -4.42
C TYR A 119 -5.28 -7.59 -3.61
N LEU A 120 -5.98 -6.48 -3.81
CA LEU A 120 -5.83 -5.27 -3.02
C LEU A 120 -7.19 -4.59 -2.82
N ALA A 121 -7.62 -4.51 -1.58
CA ALA A 121 -8.64 -3.58 -1.11
C ALA A 121 -7.99 -2.24 -0.77
N LEU A 122 -8.57 -1.17 -1.30
CA LEU A 122 -8.09 0.20 -1.17
C LEU A 122 -9.28 1.16 -1.14
N GLU A 123 -9.01 2.46 -0.97
CA GLU A 123 -9.94 3.52 -1.32
C GLU A 123 -9.16 4.58 -2.08
N LEU A 124 -9.48 4.72 -3.36
CA LEU A 124 -8.99 5.80 -4.19
C LEU A 124 -10.18 6.63 -4.70
N PRO A 125 -10.43 7.82 -4.11
CA PRO A 125 -11.55 8.65 -4.52
C PRO A 125 -11.38 9.23 -5.93
N ASP A 126 -12.51 9.50 -6.57
CA ASP A 126 -12.63 10.07 -7.90
C ASP A 126 -11.74 9.37 -8.95
N ALA A 127 -11.67 8.04 -8.88
CA ALA A 127 -10.97 7.23 -9.88
C ALA A 127 -11.76 7.24 -11.20
N PHE A 128 -11.07 7.51 -12.31
CA PHE A 128 -11.73 7.68 -13.62
C PHE A 128 -11.10 6.86 -14.76
N GLY A 129 -9.91 6.31 -14.58
CA GLY A 129 -9.22 5.55 -15.60
C GLY A 129 -8.30 4.49 -15.00
N ILE A 130 -8.21 3.35 -15.68
CA ILE A 130 -7.26 2.29 -15.37
C ILE A 130 -6.50 1.96 -16.67
N TRP A 131 -5.18 2.01 -16.60
CA TRP A 131 -4.28 1.47 -17.62
C TRP A 131 -3.71 0.15 -17.12
N THR A 132 -3.63 -0.84 -18.00
CA THR A 132 -3.01 -2.13 -17.69
C THR A 132 -1.96 -2.52 -18.71
N GLU A 133 -0.96 -3.26 -18.27
CA GLU A 133 0.10 -3.83 -19.11
C GLU A 133 -0.19 -5.32 -19.36
N ASP A 134 0.67 -6.21 -18.90
CA ASP A 134 0.62 -7.64 -19.23
C ASP A 134 -0.52 -8.42 -18.54
N HIS A 135 -1.09 -7.86 -17.47
CA HIS A 135 -2.08 -8.52 -16.64
C HIS A 135 -3.47 -7.86 -16.77
N PRO A 136 -4.53 -8.62 -17.12
CA PRO A 136 -5.88 -8.10 -17.00
C PRO A 136 -6.22 -7.87 -15.52
N VAL A 137 -6.99 -6.81 -15.26
CA VAL A 137 -7.31 -6.36 -13.90
C VAL A 137 -8.82 -6.26 -13.75
N GLN A 138 -9.36 -6.88 -12.72
CA GLN A 138 -10.72 -6.62 -12.29
C GLN A 138 -10.70 -5.52 -11.23
N ALA A 139 -11.48 -4.47 -11.45
CA ALA A 139 -11.62 -3.34 -10.57
C ALA A 139 -13.05 -3.25 -10.02
N LYS A 140 -13.18 -3.05 -8.71
CA LYS A 140 -14.48 -2.76 -8.10
C LYS A 140 -14.52 -1.29 -7.72
N ILE A 141 -15.52 -0.59 -8.24
CA ILE A 141 -15.76 0.81 -7.94
C ILE A 141 -17.08 0.99 -7.20
N THR A 142 -17.17 2.02 -6.37
CA THR A 142 -18.39 2.39 -5.66
C THR A 142 -18.81 3.80 -6.07
N ALA A 143 -20.04 3.94 -6.55
CA ALA A 143 -20.67 5.21 -6.91
C ALA A 143 -21.99 5.34 -6.15
N GLU A 144 -22.19 6.41 -5.38
CA GLU A 144 -23.43 6.65 -4.62
C GLU A 144 -23.87 5.45 -3.77
N GLY A 145 -22.91 4.71 -3.19
CA GLY A 145 -23.17 3.52 -2.37
C GLY A 145 -23.46 2.23 -3.14
N LYS A 146 -23.42 2.24 -4.48
CA LYS A 146 -23.56 1.04 -5.31
C LYS A 146 -22.21 0.57 -5.81
N GLU A 147 -21.94 -0.72 -5.68
CA GLU A 147 -20.74 -1.35 -6.22
C GLU A 147 -20.94 -1.82 -7.66
N THR A 148 -19.92 -1.58 -8.49
CA THR A 148 -19.84 -2.04 -9.86
C THR A 148 -18.48 -2.69 -10.07
N VAL A 149 -18.47 -3.87 -10.66
CA VAL A 149 -17.24 -4.56 -11.07
C VAL A 149 -17.00 -4.30 -12.54
N ILE A 150 -15.77 -3.93 -12.89
CA ILE A 150 -15.33 -3.60 -14.25
C ILE A 150 -14.07 -4.40 -14.52
N ASP A 151 -14.04 -5.10 -15.65
CA ASP A 151 -12.85 -5.80 -16.12
C ASP A 151 -12.07 -4.90 -17.07
N ALA A 152 -10.81 -4.62 -16.73
CA ALA A 152 -9.85 -3.95 -17.58
C ALA A 152 -9.01 -5.00 -18.32
N ALA A 153 -9.12 -5.01 -19.65
CA ALA A 153 -8.34 -5.91 -20.49
C ALA A 153 -6.85 -5.53 -20.45
N LYS A 154 -5.97 -6.53 -20.63
CA LYS A 154 -4.52 -6.34 -20.72
C LYS A 154 -4.15 -5.37 -21.85
N ASN A 155 -3.08 -4.61 -21.67
CA ASN A 155 -2.51 -3.67 -22.65
C ASN A 155 -3.55 -2.66 -23.16
N ASP A 156 -4.48 -2.25 -22.29
CA ASP A 156 -5.61 -1.41 -22.68
C ASP A 156 -5.96 -0.39 -21.60
N TYR A 157 -6.69 0.64 -22.03
CA TYR A 157 -7.29 1.65 -21.17
C TYR A 157 -8.75 1.32 -20.89
N GLN A 158 -9.06 1.17 -19.61
CA GLN A 158 -10.42 1.00 -19.15
C GLN A 158 -10.92 2.29 -18.47
N PRO A 159 -11.88 3.02 -19.08
CA PRO A 159 -12.54 4.10 -18.40
C PRO A 159 -13.43 3.56 -17.27
N ILE A 160 -13.37 4.21 -16.11
CA ILE A 160 -14.17 3.88 -14.92
C ILE A 160 -14.80 5.16 -14.35
N GLY A 161 -15.69 5.02 -13.37
CA GLY A 161 -16.23 6.17 -12.67
C GLY A 161 -16.98 7.15 -13.57
N GLU A 162 -16.62 8.44 -13.50
CA GLU A 162 -17.27 9.50 -14.26
C GLU A 162 -17.01 9.40 -15.77
N ALA A 163 -15.91 8.78 -16.16
CA ALA A 163 -15.55 8.54 -17.56
C ALA A 163 -16.06 7.18 -18.07
N GLY A 164 -16.48 6.28 -17.18
CA GLY A 164 -16.90 4.92 -17.49
C GLY A 164 -18.41 4.71 -17.42
N SER A 165 -18.81 3.44 -17.32
CA SER A 165 -20.21 2.99 -17.34
C SER A 165 -21.09 3.57 -16.23
N THR A 166 -20.50 3.94 -15.09
CA THR A 166 -21.23 4.56 -13.98
C THR A 166 -21.62 6.01 -14.25
N GLY A 167 -20.90 6.71 -15.15
CA GLY A 167 -21.14 8.13 -15.48
C GLY A 167 -21.06 9.09 -14.28
N LYS A 168 -20.51 8.62 -13.15
CA LYS A 168 -20.50 9.31 -11.86
C LYS A 168 -19.16 9.13 -11.19
N ARG A 169 -18.73 10.14 -10.43
CA ARG A 169 -17.53 10.03 -9.59
C ARG A 169 -17.63 8.81 -8.69
N SER A 170 -16.57 8.02 -8.72
CA SER A 170 -16.54 6.73 -8.07
C SER A 170 -15.26 6.57 -7.28
N VAL A 171 -15.36 5.81 -6.19
CA VAL A 171 -14.21 5.40 -5.38
C VAL A 171 -13.79 4.02 -5.86
N LEU A 172 -12.54 3.85 -6.26
CA LEU A 172 -11.98 2.52 -6.48
C LEU A 172 -11.75 1.86 -5.13
N VAL A 173 -12.40 0.72 -4.90
CA VAL A 173 -12.38 0.01 -3.61
C VAL A 173 -11.62 -1.31 -3.65
N GLU A 174 -11.41 -1.88 -4.84
CA GLU A 174 -10.72 -3.17 -4.99
C GLU A 174 -10.04 -3.28 -6.36
N LEU A 175 -8.87 -3.89 -6.37
CA LEU A 175 -8.17 -4.38 -7.55
C LEU A 175 -7.87 -5.87 -7.38
N ARG A 176 -8.08 -6.64 -8.45
CA ARG A 176 -7.83 -8.09 -8.46
C ARG A 176 -7.23 -8.54 -9.79
N ILE A 177 -6.19 -9.35 -9.71
CA ILE A 177 -5.58 -10.04 -10.86
C ILE A 177 -6.02 -11.50 -10.83
N ASN A 178 -6.64 -11.95 -11.91
CA ASN A 178 -7.04 -13.33 -12.14
C ASN A 178 -6.32 -13.80 -13.41
N GLY A 179 -5.03 -14.14 -13.31
CA GLY A 179 -4.19 -14.47 -14.46
C GLY A 179 -4.53 -15.76 -15.19
#